data_AF-A0A158L5Y0-F1
#
_entry.id   AF-A0A158L5Y0-F1
#
_cell.length_a   1.000
_cell.length_b   1.000
_cell.length_c   1.000
_cell.angle_alpha   90.00
_cell.angle_beta   90.00
_cell.angle_gamma   90.00
#
_symmetry.space_group_name_H-M   'P 1'
#
loop_
_entity.id
_entity.type
_entity.pdbx_description
1 polymer ?
#
loop_
_entity_poly.entity_id
_entity_poly.type
_entity_poly.pdbx_seq_one_letter_code
_entity_poly.pdbx_strand_id
1 'polypeptide(L)'
;MQRGELNDKAWHDMPSKVFFSERVLHDVCAAYYSHPHAWSEIGFGGPANPRGYVRMYFNRRDPWEAAETHDGDEARARRENQHAR
;
A
#
# COMPACT_ATOMS: atom_id res chain seq x y z
N MET A 1 -4.69 -21.22 -10.28
CA MET A 1 -5.62 -20.08 -10.45
C MET A 1 -4.90 -18.94 -11.17
N GLN A 2 -3.92 -18.25 -10.56
CA GLN A 2 -3.14 -17.18 -11.22
C GLN A 2 -2.45 -17.61 -12.52
N ARG A 3 -1.85 -18.81 -12.57
CA ARG A 3 -1.23 -19.36 -13.80
C ARG A 3 -2.23 -19.94 -14.81
N GLY A 4 -3.52 -19.96 -14.49
CA GLY A 4 -4.55 -20.61 -15.31
C GLY A 4 -4.56 -22.13 -15.26
N GLU A 5 -3.65 -22.75 -14.50
CA GLU A 5 -3.50 -24.21 -14.39
C GLU A 5 -4.54 -24.87 -13.46
N LEU A 6 -5.35 -24.08 -12.76
CA LEU A 6 -6.37 -24.65 -11.86
C LEU A 6 -7.60 -25.01 -12.67
N ASN A 7 -7.84 -26.31 -12.78
CA ASN A 7 -8.89 -26.90 -13.59
C ASN A 7 -9.70 -27.84 -12.71
N ASP A 8 -11.01 -27.63 -12.58
CA ASP A 8 -11.93 -28.53 -11.90
C ASP A 8 -13.34 -28.39 -12.51
N LYS A 9 -14.17 -29.44 -12.44
CA LYS A 9 -15.54 -29.43 -12.97
C LYS A 9 -16.42 -28.37 -12.31
N ALA A 10 -16.15 -27.99 -11.07
CA ALA A 10 -16.85 -26.95 -10.34
C ALA A 10 -16.74 -25.56 -10.99
N TRP A 11 -15.78 -25.36 -11.90
CA TRP A 11 -15.59 -24.08 -12.59
C TRP A 11 -16.58 -23.87 -13.74
N HIS A 12 -17.27 -24.90 -14.22
CA HIS A 12 -18.27 -24.78 -15.30
C HIS A 12 -17.78 -23.90 -16.47
N ASP A 13 -16.57 -24.18 -16.97
CA ASP A 13 -15.87 -23.48 -18.06
C ASP A 13 -15.32 -22.07 -17.74
N MET A 14 -15.48 -21.57 -16.51
CA MET A 14 -14.86 -20.31 -16.09
C MET A 14 -13.32 -20.42 -16.05
N PRO A 15 -12.57 -19.62 -16.83
CA PRO A 15 -11.12 -19.65 -16.80
C PRO A 15 -10.60 -19.17 -15.43
N SER A 16 -9.90 -20.03 -14.71
CA SER A 16 -9.44 -19.73 -13.36
C SER A 16 -8.50 -18.53 -13.28
N LYS A 17 -7.74 -18.24 -14.35
CA LYS A 17 -6.89 -17.04 -14.46
C LYS A 17 -7.70 -15.75 -14.44
N VAL A 18 -8.81 -15.72 -15.19
CA VAL A 18 -9.70 -14.55 -15.27
C VAL A 18 -10.38 -14.32 -13.93
N PHE A 19 -10.89 -15.39 -13.31
CA PHE A 19 -11.47 -15.27 -11.97
C PHE A 19 -10.47 -14.72 -10.94
N PHE A 20 -9.21 -15.16 -10.99
CA PHE A 20 -8.18 -14.64 -10.10
C PHE A 20 -7.93 -13.15 -10.32
N SER A 21 -7.75 -12.72 -11.58
CA SER A 21 -7.43 -11.32 -11.90
C SER A 21 -8.59 -10.38 -11.61
N GLU A 22 -9.79 -10.74 -12.06
CA GLU A 22 -10.94 -9.83 -12.05
C GLU A 22 -11.72 -9.87 -10.74
N ARG A 23 -11.58 -10.92 -9.93
CA ARG A 23 -12.35 -11.08 -8.69
C ARG A 23 -11.46 -11.20 -7.46
N VAL A 24 -10.65 -12.26 -7.39
CA VAL A 24 -9.90 -12.59 -6.16
C VAL A 24 -8.91 -11.48 -5.80
N LEU A 25 -8.14 -10.98 -6.77
CA LEU A 25 -7.20 -9.88 -6.51
C LEU A 25 -7.91 -8.63 -6.00
N HIS A 26 -9.03 -8.25 -6.62
CA HIS A 26 -9.80 -7.09 -6.18
C HIS A 26 -10.32 -7.25 -4.76
N ASP A 27 -10.89 -8.41 -4.41
CA ASP A 27 -11.40 -8.69 -3.07
C ASP A 27 -10.30 -8.68 -2.02
N VAL A 28 -9.16 -9.33 -2.29
CA VAL A 28 -8.03 -9.39 -1.36
C VAL A 28 -7.45 -8.00 -1.14
N CYS A 29 -7.22 -7.23 -2.21
CA CYS A 29 -6.73 -5.85 -2.10
C CYS A 29 -7.71 -4.96 -1.35
N ALA A 30 -9.01 -5.03 -1.66
CA ALA A 30 -10.03 -4.25 -0.98
C ALA A 30 -10.12 -4.60 0.52
N ALA A 31 -10.08 -5.89 0.84
CA ALA A 31 -10.09 -6.34 2.23
C ALA A 31 -8.84 -5.89 2.99
N TYR A 32 -7.65 -6.07 2.42
CA TYR A 32 -6.38 -5.68 3.05
C TYR A 32 -6.31 -4.16 3.28
N TYR A 33 -6.54 -3.38 2.23
CA TYR A 33 -6.55 -1.92 2.28
C TYR A 33 -7.85 -1.34 2.85
N SER A 34 -8.68 -2.12 3.53
CA SER A 34 -9.74 -1.58 4.40
C SER A 34 -9.23 -1.31 5.82
N HIS A 35 -8.09 -1.89 6.20
CA HIS A 35 -7.57 -1.81 7.56
C HIS A 35 -6.63 -0.60 7.73
N PRO A 36 -6.79 0.24 8.78
CA PRO A 36 -5.94 1.42 9.00
C PRO A 36 -4.44 1.14 9.11
N HIS A 37 -4.06 -0.07 9.54
CA HIS A 37 -2.66 -0.47 9.57
C HIS A 37 -2.04 -0.55 8.16
N ALA A 38 -2.75 -1.19 7.21
CA ALA A 38 -2.30 -1.30 5.83
C ALA A 38 -2.18 0.07 5.14
N TRP A 39 -3.02 1.04 5.52
CA TRP A 39 -2.89 2.41 5.06
C TRP A 39 -1.55 3.04 5.49
N SER A 40 -1.13 2.77 6.73
CA SER A 40 0.14 3.29 7.26
C SER A 40 1.34 2.74 6.49
N GLU A 41 1.30 1.48 6.06
CA GLU A 41 2.37 0.83 5.29
C GLU A 41 2.62 1.50 3.94
N ILE A 42 1.57 2.02 3.30
CA ILE A 42 1.65 2.70 2.00
C ILE A 42 1.71 4.23 2.13
N GLY A 43 1.86 4.75 3.35
CA GLY A 43 1.86 6.20 3.61
C GLY A 43 0.52 6.88 3.35
N PHE A 44 -0.58 6.13 3.28
CA PHE A 44 -1.92 6.69 3.19
C PHE A 44 -2.42 7.04 4.59
N GLY A 45 -2.70 8.32 4.85
CA GLY A 45 -3.18 8.77 6.16
C GLY A 45 -4.55 8.21 6.55
N GLY A 46 -5.35 7.70 5.60
CA GLY A 46 -6.76 7.38 5.76
C GLY A 46 -7.66 8.57 5.37
N PRO A 47 -8.96 8.38 5.12
CA PRO A 47 -9.85 9.40 4.56
C PRO A 47 -10.23 10.54 5.52
N ALA A 48 -10.00 10.38 6.84
CA ALA A 48 -10.32 11.38 7.85
C ALA A 48 -9.44 11.27 9.12
N ASN A 49 -8.22 10.75 9.00
CA ASN A 49 -7.34 10.65 10.17
C ASN A 49 -6.78 12.05 10.50
N PRO A 50 -6.99 12.57 11.72
CA PRO A 50 -6.47 13.89 12.08
C PRO A 50 -4.96 14.01 11.91
N ARG A 51 -4.22 12.89 11.91
CA ARG A 51 -2.76 12.87 11.67
C ARG A 51 -2.37 13.13 10.21
N GLY A 52 -3.01 12.48 9.24
CA GLY A 52 -2.59 12.53 7.83
C GLY A 52 -3.02 13.81 7.07
N TYR A 53 -3.81 14.68 7.69
CA TYR A 53 -4.29 15.93 7.09
C TYR A 53 -3.73 17.19 7.77
N VAL A 54 -2.79 17.06 8.73
CA VAL A 54 -2.18 18.22 9.40
C VAL A 54 -1.41 19.10 8.42
N ARG A 55 -0.94 18.55 7.29
CA ARG A 55 -0.19 19.29 6.26
C ARG A 55 -0.82 19.11 4.88
N MET A 56 -1.69 20.05 4.51
CA MET A 56 -2.37 20.08 3.19
C MET A 56 -1.52 20.63 2.03
N TYR A 57 -0.26 21.00 2.27
CA TYR A 57 0.63 21.58 1.24
C TYR A 57 1.57 20.51 0.65
N PHE A 58 1.88 20.63 -0.63
CA PHE A 58 2.76 19.71 -1.34
C PHE A 58 4.15 19.60 -0.66
N ASN A 59 4.70 18.38 -0.68
CA ASN A 59 6.04 18.06 -0.19
C ASN A 59 6.27 18.41 1.30
N ARG A 60 5.23 18.28 2.12
CA ARG A 60 5.28 18.52 3.56
C ARG A 60 5.10 17.22 4.32
N ARG A 61 6.22 16.60 4.62
CA ARG A 61 6.34 15.43 5.49
C ARG A 61 5.95 15.74 6.94
N ASP A 62 5.34 14.78 7.62
CA ASP A 62 5.17 14.84 9.07
C ASP A 62 6.48 14.51 9.81
N PRO A 63 6.72 15.06 11.02
CA PRO A 63 8.01 14.89 11.72
C PRO A 63 8.42 13.43 12.00
N TRP A 64 7.45 12.50 11.97
CA TRP A 64 7.68 11.06 12.21
C TRP A 64 7.81 10.24 10.93
N GLU A 65 7.41 10.77 9.77
CA GLU A 65 7.57 10.06 8.48
C GLU A 65 9.06 10.06 8.10
N ALA A 66 9.52 9.12 7.28
CA ALA A 66 10.92 9.05 6.85
C ALA A 66 11.22 9.95 5.63
N ALA A 67 12.41 10.50 5.58
CA ALA A 67 12.94 11.31 4.49
C ALA A 67 13.41 10.35 3.40
N GLU A 68 13.02 10.63 2.17
CA GLU A 68 13.60 9.98 1.01
C GLU A 68 15.10 10.25 0.95
N THR A 69 15.85 9.24 0.50
CA THR A 69 17.29 9.34 0.28
C THR A 69 17.53 9.32 -1.22
N HIS A 70 18.37 10.23 -1.70
CA HIS A 70 18.88 10.25 -3.06
C HIS A 70 20.41 10.06 -3.03
N ASP A 71 20.98 9.66 -4.17
CA ASP A 71 22.42 9.44 -4.29
C ASP A 71 23.20 10.69 -3.88
N GLY A 72 24.04 10.57 -2.85
CA GLY A 72 24.83 11.67 -2.27
C GLY A 72 24.22 12.36 -1.04
N ASP A 73 22.95 12.10 -0.69
CA ASP A 73 22.23 12.76 0.41
C ASP A 73 22.01 11.85 1.65
N GLU A 74 22.60 10.66 1.67
CA GLU A 74 22.44 9.63 2.70
C GLU A 74 22.68 10.16 4.13
N ALA A 75 23.73 10.97 4.32
CA ALA A 75 24.08 11.53 5.62
C ALA A 75 23.04 12.54 6.11
N ARG A 76 22.41 13.29 5.20
CA ARG A 76 21.31 14.21 5.52
C ARG A 76 20.06 13.44 5.89
N ALA A 77 19.64 12.50 5.05
CA ALA A 77 18.46 11.66 5.30
C ALA A 77 18.59 10.90 6.63
N ARG A 78 19.77 10.34 6.93
CA ARG A 78 20.04 9.65 8.20
C ARG A 78 19.92 10.56 9.42
N ARG A 79 20.31 11.84 9.33
CA ARG A 79 20.11 12.82 10.42
C ARG A 79 18.64 13.18 10.59
N GLU A 80 17.94 13.40 9.48
CA GLU A 80 16.52 13.76 9.51
C GLU A 80 15.63 12.61 9.99
N ASN A 81 16.04 11.36 9.77
CA ASN A 81 15.28 10.16 10.14
C ASN A 81 15.58 9.64 11.55
N GLN A 82 16.42 10.32 12.35
CA GLN A 82 16.74 9.88 13.71
C GLN A 82 15.52 9.80 14.64
N HIS A 83 14.46 10.54 14.33
CA HIS A 83 13.24 10.61 15.13
C HIS A 83 12.01 10.03 14.40
N ALA A 84 12.19 9.54 13.18
CA ALA A 84 11.15 8.81 12.48
C ALA A 84 10.88 7.48 13.22
N ARG A 85 9.61 7.09 13.33
CA ARG A 85 9.17 5.90 14.06
C ARG A 85 8.31 5.00 13.19
#